data_AF-A0A359BAE0-F1
#
_entry.id   AF-A0A359BAE0-F1
#
_cell.length_a   1.000
_cell.length_b   1.000
_cell.length_c   1.000
_cell.angle_alpha   90.00
_cell.angle_beta   90.00
_cell.angle_gamma   90.00
#
_symmetry.space_group_name_H-M   'P 1'
#
loop_
_entity.id
_entity.type
_entity.pdbx_description
1 polymer ?
#
loop_
_entity_poly.entity_id
_entity_poly.type
_entity_poly.pdbx_seq_one_letter_code
_entity_poly.pdbx_strand_id
1 'polypeptide(L)'
;MELKKEYYPLFSKKTLSYIKESENNSLSLLKSDKAYCFMCQKEMDAREIKHYKSSNGKETSLCPHCGLPTIICSSSMLDCSASSLMQVKKDITDHCYVYASVLLDTVDAYVDKKIDQSEETEALFLKNLRKLKKFSPEKANLLLGIYYHTGGNFGKVNHRLAFKYFADPSLSSDGVANYFMGSYINNGYAPKHYLGIDSFACFSKSAMSGNYGGILEYALCFGMGEYVIPDPNYALCLLGDELQDLYYDFVKDRTNPGIFSDYCFAFCLICLRNFKDTPIEVLLRYVLLSMFALDYLNKSGEFEPTPLLLNDKHYSGKQLFSLFEDLGVKSNPDFSSSNIALDFDTFFDSFFNMPPVGKRKFKNIKFNQEKGVLEFDLSCECPQLLIDTGSFSIGFSSSNLIHFSSDQIEACNLKEGAGFDEIEMEENGTMCFYKYTGSGSIKSGSVVFKPTLKEIKEKLENEIRFASSTSNKKE
;
A
#
# COMPACT_ATOMS: atom_id res chain seq x y z
N MET A 1 31.12 -4.77 8.24
CA MET A 1 30.07 -5.21 9.18
C MET A 1 29.78 -4.07 10.14
N GLU A 2 28.68 -3.34 9.98
CA GLU A 2 28.38 -2.22 10.90
C GLU A 2 27.85 -2.75 12.23
N LEU A 3 28.67 -2.65 13.28
CA LEU A 3 28.30 -3.15 14.60
C LEU A 3 27.70 -2.02 15.45
N LYS A 4 26.57 -2.29 16.13
CA LYS A 4 26.01 -1.34 17.11
C LYS A 4 27.03 -1.08 18.22
N LYS A 5 27.19 0.20 18.60
CA LYS A 5 28.19 0.64 19.61
C LYS A 5 28.06 -0.10 20.95
N GLU A 6 26.84 -0.51 21.31
CA GLU A 6 26.55 -1.28 22.53
C GLU A 6 27.26 -2.65 22.57
N TYR A 7 27.61 -3.23 21.43
CA TYR A 7 28.28 -4.53 21.36
C TYR A 7 29.81 -4.43 21.45
N TYR A 8 30.39 -3.22 21.35
CA TYR A 8 31.84 -3.04 21.34
C TYR A 8 32.55 -3.58 22.60
N PRO A 9 31.98 -3.42 23.83
CA PRO A 9 32.61 -3.95 25.05
C PRO A 9 32.75 -5.48 25.11
N LEU A 10 32.05 -6.22 24.23
CA LEU A 10 32.05 -7.68 24.22
C LEU A 10 33.29 -8.27 23.54
N PHE A 11 33.98 -7.48 22.73
CA PHE A 11 35.02 -7.98 21.84
C PHE A 11 36.42 -7.55 22.27
N SER A 12 37.38 -8.44 22.01
CA SER A 12 38.79 -8.09 22.13
C SER A 12 39.15 -6.94 21.18
N LYS A 13 40.18 -6.15 21.52
CA LYS A 13 40.72 -5.11 20.62
C LYS A 13 41.06 -5.65 19.23
N LYS A 14 41.51 -6.91 19.17
CA LYS A 14 41.78 -7.62 17.92
C LYS A 14 40.49 -7.75 17.11
N THR A 15 39.45 -8.38 17.66
CA THR A 15 38.17 -8.60 16.96
C THR A 15 37.53 -7.28 16.53
N LEU A 16 37.55 -6.24 17.36
CA LEU A 16 37.07 -4.90 16.98
C LEU A 16 37.80 -4.30 15.78
N SER A 17 39.11 -4.58 15.64
CA SER A 17 39.90 -4.08 14.50
C SER A 17 39.45 -4.71 13.18
N TYR A 18 39.08 -6.00 13.19
CA TYR A 18 38.57 -6.71 12.01
C TYR A 18 37.17 -6.22 11.64
N ILE A 19 36.32 -6.00 12.65
CA ILE A 19 34.97 -5.47 12.46
C ILE A 19 35.05 -4.09 11.81
N LYS A 20 35.85 -3.19 12.38
CA LYS A 20 36.04 -1.83 11.87
C LYS A 20 36.61 -1.83 10.45
N GLU A 21 37.59 -2.68 10.16
CA GLU A 21 38.14 -2.78 8.80
C GLU A 21 37.14 -3.34 7.79
N SER A 22 36.16 -4.13 8.23
CA SER A 22 35.10 -4.63 7.34
C SER A 22 33.98 -3.61 7.09
N GLU A 23 33.99 -2.47 7.78
CA GLU A 23 33.08 -1.36 7.53
C GLU A 23 33.71 -0.39 6.53
N ASN A 24 32.94 0.05 5.52
CA ASN A 24 33.38 1.10 4.59
C ASN A 24 34.72 0.81 3.90
N ASN A 25 34.90 -0.43 3.44
CA ASN A 25 36.22 -0.96 3.07
C ASN A 25 36.48 -1.00 1.56
N SER A 26 35.66 -0.33 0.75
CA SER A 26 35.84 -0.28 -0.70
C SER A 26 37.21 0.27 -1.11
N LEU A 27 37.68 1.32 -0.46
CA LEU A 27 39.02 1.89 -0.70
C LEU A 27 40.17 0.95 -0.34
N SER A 28 40.05 0.18 0.75
CA SER A 28 41.06 -0.83 1.14
C SER A 28 41.10 -1.97 0.13
N LEU A 29 39.93 -2.38 -0.35
CA LEU A 29 39.78 -3.46 -1.32
C LEU A 29 40.42 -3.10 -2.67
N LEU A 30 40.21 -1.87 -3.16
CA LEU A 30 40.82 -1.38 -4.41
C LEU A 30 42.36 -1.39 -4.41
N LYS A 31 42.97 -1.34 -3.22
CA LYS A 31 44.43 -1.34 -3.04
C LYS A 31 45.01 -2.73 -2.75
N SER A 32 44.16 -3.75 -2.71
CA SER A 32 44.54 -5.11 -2.34
C SER A 32 44.42 -6.05 -3.53
N ASP A 33 45.33 -7.02 -3.62
CA ASP A 33 45.17 -8.13 -4.57
C ASP A 33 44.30 -9.25 -3.99
N LYS A 34 44.33 -9.40 -2.66
CA LYS A 34 43.63 -10.45 -1.93
C LYS A 34 42.72 -9.90 -0.85
N ALA A 35 41.64 -10.62 -0.59
CA ALA A 35 40.70 -10.35 0.48
C ALA A 35 40.32 -11.64 1.21
N TYR A 36 39.92 -11.48 2.48
CA TYR A 36 39.66 -12.58 3.39
C TYR A 36 38.32 -12.39 4.08
N CYS A 37 37.52 -13.44 4.16
CA CYS A 37 36.30 -13.42 4.96
C CYS A 37 36.57 -14.05 6.33
N PHE A 38 36.46 -13.29 7.42
CA PHE A 38 36.68 -13.87 8.75
C PHE A 38 35.54 -14.81 9.19
N MET A 39 34.35 -14.77 8.56
CA MET A 39 33.25 -15.68 8.90
C MET A 39 33.32 -17.04 8.20
N CYS A 40 33.63 -17.07 6.89
CA CYS A 40 33.77 -18.32 6.14
C CYS A 40 35.21 -18.76 5.91
N GLN A 41 36.19 -17.95 6.37
CA GLN A 41 37.63 -18.23 6.36
C GLN A 41 38.21 -18.50 4.97
N LYS A 42 37.55 -17.98 3.93
CA LYS A 42 38.01 -18.11 2.54
C LYS A 42 38.86 -16.91 2.16
N GLU A 43 39.93 -17.20 1.44
CA GLU A 43 40.72 -16.25 0.66
C GLU A 43 40.07 -16.09 -0.72
N MET A 44 40.02 -14.87 -1.23
CA MET A 44 39.39 -14.50 -2.50
C MET A 44 40.25 -13.44 -3.20
N ASP A 45 40.11 -13.35 -4.53
CA ASP A 45 40.60 -12.21 -5.28
C ASP A 45 39.80 -10.96 -4.90
N ALA A 46 40.49 -9.87 -4.57
CA ALA A 46 39.84 -8.62 -4.20
C ALA A 46 38.95 -8.07 -5.33
N ARG A 47 39.28 -8.36 -6.60
CA ARG A 47 38.55 -7.85 -7.78
C ARG A 47 37.19 -8.52 -7.99
N GLU A 48 36.95 -9.69 -7.39
CA GLU A 48 35.69 -10.43 -7.50
C GLU A 48 34.64 -10.01 -6.46
N ILE A 49 35.02 -9.15 -5.51
CA ILE A 49 34.17 -8.78 -4.39
C ILE A 49 33.33 -7.56 -4.75
N LYS A 50 32.02 -7.75 -4.69
CA LYS A 50 31.03 -6.69 -4.87
C LYS A 50 30.84 -5.87 -3.59
N HIS A 51 30.45 -4.61 -3.78
CA HIS A 51 30.10 -3.67 -2.72
C HIS A 51 28.61 -3.35 -2.77
N TYR A 52 28.05 -3.03 -1.61
CA TYR A 52 26.74 -2.41 -1.51
C TYR A 52 26.83 -1.14 -0.69
N LYS A 53 25.88 -0.23 -0.91
CA LYS A 53 25.78 1.00 -0.16
C LYS A 53 24.84 0.79 1.03
N SER A 54 25.35 0.95 2.24
CA SER A 54 24.53 0.93 3.45
C SER A 54 23.67 2.20 3.54
N SER A 55 22.67 2.18 4.42
CA SER A 55 21.71 3.28 4.63
C SER A 55 22.34 4.62 4.99
N ASN A 56 23.53 4.61 5.59
CA ASN A 56 24.32 5.79 5.92
C ASN A 56 25.28 6.24 4.79
N GLY A 57 25.15 5.65 3.60
CA GLY A 57 25.94 6.01 2.42
C GLY A 57 27.34 5.39 2.35
N LYS A 58 27.75 4.59 3.35
CA LYS A 58 29.04 3.88 3.34
C LYS A 58 29.01 2.69 2.38
N GLU A 59 30.15 2.34 1.80
CA GLU A 59 30.28 1.21 0.88
C GLU A 59 30.90 0.00 1.57
N THR A 60 30.08 -1.05 1.76
CA THR A 60 30.50 -2.25 2.48
C THR A 60 30.62 -3.42 1.52
N SER A 61 31.72 -4.17 1.61
CA SER A 61 31.96 -5.36 0.79
C SER A 61 31.22 -6.59 1.31
N LEU A 62 30.65 -7.39 0.42
CA LEU A 62 30.00 -8.67 0.76
C LEU A 62 30.86 -9.85 0.35
N CYS A 63 30.94 -10.86 1.21
CA CYS A 63 31.61 -12.10 0.85
C CYS A 63 30.78 -12.90 -0.17
N PRO A 64 31.31 -13.23 -1.36
CA PRO A 64 30.58 -14.00 -2.39
C PRO A 64 30.25 -15.44 -1.97
N HIS A 65 30.81 -15.96 -0.87
CA HIS A 65 30.58 -17.34 -0.42
C HIS A 65 29.58 -17.48 0.75
N CYS A 66 29.52 -16.48 1.63
CA CYS A 66 28.60 -16.50 2.77
C CYS A 66 27.59 -15.35 2.76
N GLY A 67 27.76 -14.36 1.87
CA GLY A 67 26.90 -13.20 1.75
C GLY A 67 26.94 -12.27 2.96
N LEU A 68 27.96 -12.37 3.84
CA LEU A 68 28.06 -11.52 5.02
C LEU A 68 29.07 -10.38 4.79
N PRO A 69 28.87 -9.21 5.42
CA PRO A 69 29.74 -8.04 5.28
C PRO A 69 31.01 -8.15 6.13
N THR A 70 31.73 -9.26 6.01
CA THR A 70 32.82 -9.67 6.91
C THR A 70 34.17 -9.81 6.20
N ILE A 71 34.38 -8.96 5.20
CA ILE A 71 35.58 -8.93 4.37
C ILE A 71 36.63 -8.01 5.01
N ILE A 72 37.87 -8.48 5.07
CA ILE A 72 39.06 -7.66 5.33
C ILE A 72 40.01 -7.82 4.15
N CYS A 73 40.87 -6.82 3.94
CA CYS A 73 41.73 -6.76 2.76
C CYS A 73 43.19 -7.01 3.14
N SER A 74 43.98 -7.58 2.24
CA SER A 74 45.42 -7.81 2.48
C SER A 74 46.20 -6.53 2.79
N SER A 75 45.73 -5.36 2.35
CA SER A 75 46.35 -4.06 2.68
C SER A 75 46.10 -3.58 4.11
N SER A 76 45.22 -4.21 4.90
CA SER A 76 44.74 -3.67 6.17
C SER A 76 45.70 -3.85 7.36
N MET A 77 46.90 -4.38 7.14
CA MET A 77 47.89 -4.74 8.17
C MET A 77 47.37 -5.73 9.24
N LEU A 78 46.19 -6.33 9.04
CA LEU A 78 45.60 -7.33 9.93
C LEU A 78 46.12 -8.73 9.59
N ASP A 79 46.26 -9.57 10.62
CA ASP A 79 46.72 -10.95 10.46
C ASP A 79 45.64 -11.83 9.80
N CYS A 80 45.84 -12.16 8.53
CA CYS A 80 44.89 -12.97 7.76
C CYS A 80 45.13 -14.49 7.88
N SER A 81 45.96 -14.94 8.83
CA SER A 81 46.19 -16.37 9.06
C SER A 81 44.91 -17.09 9.50
N ALA A 82 44.80 -18.38 9.16
CA ALA A 82 43.64 -19.20 9.46
C ALA A 82 43.31 -19.25 10.96
N SER A 83 44.34 -19.29 11.82
CA SER A 83 44.20 -19.26 13.29
C SER A 83 43.58 -17.94 13.76
N SER A 84 44.04 -16.81 13.23
CA SER A 84 43.51 -15.49 13.55
C SER A 84 42.07 -15.30 13.09
N LEU A 85 41.75 -15.69 11.85
CA LEU A 85 40.36 -15.65 11.35
C LEU A 85 39.44 -16.58 12.15
N MET A 86 39.92 -17.76 12.56
CA MET A 86 39.16 -18.68 13.42
C MET A 86 38.87 -18.10 14.79
N GLN A 87 39.83 -17.41 15.41
CA GLN A 87 39.60 -16.76 16.69
C GLN A 87 38.55 -15.64 16.57
N VAL A 88 38.68 -14.76 15.57
CA VAL A 88 37.71 -13.67 15.34
C VAL A 88 36.31 -14.21 15.07
N LYS A 89 36.20 -15.24 14.23
CA LYS A 89 34.93 -15.94 14.00
C LYS A 89 34.33 -16.46 15.30
N LYS A 90 35.15 -17.16 16.10
CA LYS A 90 34.72 -17.75 17.36
C LYS A 90 34.20 -16.67 18.31
N ASP A 91 34.96 -15.59 18.51
CA ASP A 91 34.54 -14.45 19.33
C ASP A 91 33.15 -13.93 18.89
N ILE A 92 32.92 -13.74 17.59
CA ILE A 92 31.63 -13.25 17.06
C ILE A 92 30.51 -14.29 17.27
N THR A 93 30.78 -15.56 17.02
CA THR A 93 29.75 -16.61 17.12
C THR A 93 29.44 -17.02 18.56
N ASP A 94 30.37 -16.83 19.49
CA ASP A 94 30.16 -17.02 20.94
C ASP A 94 29.14 -15.98 21.47
N HIS A 95 29.06 -14.81 20.83
CA HIS A 95 28.01 -13.81 21.05
C HIS A 95 26.86 -13.95 20.04
N CYS A 96 26.03 -14.98 20.23
CA CYS A 96 24.96 -15.38 19.30
C CYS A 96 24.04 -14.24 18.82
N TYR A 97 23.72 -13.27 19.69
CA TYR A 97 22.90 -12.10 19.37
C TYR A 97 23.60 -11.12 18.41
N VAL A 98 24.93 -10.98 18.49
CA VAL A 98 25.69 -10.16 17.52
C VAL A 98 25.64 -10.81 16.15
N TYR A 99 25.92 -12.11 16.08
CA TYR A 99 25.84 -12.86 14.83
C TYR A 99 24.42 -12.83 14.23
N ALA A 100 23.38 -12.90 15.07
CA ALA A 100 22.00 -12.74 14.66
C ALA A 100 21.71 -11.34 14.07
N SER A 101 22.20 -10.27 14.71
CA SER A 101 22.07 -8.90 14.19
C SER A 101 22.70 -8.75 12.81
N VAL A 102 23.91 -9.28 12.61
CA VAL A 102 24.60 -9.20 11.31
C VAL A 102 23.84 -9.95 10.21
N LEU A 103 23.26 -11.11 10.54
CA LEU A 103 22.40 -11.85 9.61
C LEU A 103 21.15 -11.04 9.27
N LEU A 104 20.51 -10.42 10.26
CA LEU A 104 19.31 -9.60 10.08
C LEU A 104 19.59 -8.41 9.17
N ASP A 105 20.63 -7.62 9.45
CA ASP A 105 20.99 -6.43 8.67
C ASP A 105 21.31 -6.80 7.20
N THR A 106 21.93 -7.96 6.99
CA THR A 106 22.22 -8.47 5.64
C THR A 106 20.96 -8.88 4.90
N VAL A 107 20.03 -9.56 5.58
CA VAL A 107 18.75 -10.00 5.01
C VAL A 107 17.90 -8.78 4.66
N ASP A 108 17.79 -7.80 5.56
CA ASP A 108 17.03 -6.57 5.32
C ASP A 108 17.66 -5.75 4.17
N ALA A 109 19.00 -5.69 4.07
CA ALA A 109 19.66 -5.03 2.94
C ALA A 109 19.35 -5.68 1.58
N TYR A 110 19.12 -7.00 1.53
CA TYR A 110 18.66 -7.66 0.29
C TYR A 110 17.20 -7.29 -0.03
N VAL A 111 16.31 -7.35 0.98
CA VAL A 111 14.88 -7.00 0.83
C VAL A 111 14.71 -5.54 0.39
N ASP A 112 15.49 -4.64 0.97
CA ASP A 112 15.53 -3.20 0.62
C ASP A 112 16.20 -2.90 -0.72
N LYS A 113 16.60 -3.93 -1.49
CA LYS A 113 17.30 -3.82 -2.78
C LYS A 113 18.61 -3.01 -2.71
N LYS A 114 19.24 -2.95 -1.54
CA LYS A 114 20.57 -2.33 -1.35
C LYS A 114 21.68 -3.24 -1.86
N ILE A 115 21.46 -4.55 -1.81
CA ILE A 115 22.31 -5.57 -2.44
C ILE A 115 21.79 -5.85 -3.86
N ASP A 116 22.69 -6.07 -4.81
CA ASP A 116 22.31 -6.40 -6.18
C ASP A 116 21.41 -7.63 -6.23
N GLN A 117 20.40 -7.60 -7.10
CA GLN A 117 19.42 -8.67 -7.27
C GLN A 117 19.90 -9.59 -8.39
N SER A 118 20.71 -10.59 -8.04
CA SER A 118 21.27 -11.60 -8.94
C SER A 118 20.97 -13.00 -8.42
N GLU A 119 21.08 -14.03 -9.26
CA GLU A 119 20.86 -15.41 -8.84
C GLU A 119 21.81 -15.81 -7.70
N GLU A 120 23.06 -15.35 -7.76
CA GLU A 120 24.06 -15.63 -6.74
C GLU A 120 23.72 -14.98 -5.39
N THR A 121 23.31 -13.71 -5.41
CA THR A 121 22.95 -12.99 -4.17
C THR A 121 21.64 -13.50 -3.58
N GLU A 122 20.67 -13.90 -4.40
CA GLU A 122 19.43 -14.55 -3.95
C GLU A 122 19.71 -15.88 -3.26
N ALA A 123 20.61 -16.70 -3.81
CA ALA A 123 21.02 -17.95 -3.18
C ALA A 123 21.68 -17.74 -1.80
N LEU A 124 22.49 -16.68 -1.66
CA LEU A 124 23.10 -16.28 -0.39
C LEU A 124 22.06 -15.74 0.61
N PHE A 125 21.09 -14.96 0.14
CA PHE A 125 19.95 -14.49 0.93
C PHE A 125 19.18 -15.67 1.53
N LEU A 126 18.78 -16.66 0.73
CA LEU A 126 18.09 -17.86 1.21
C LEU A 126 18.94 -18.68 2.19
N LYS A 127 20.24 -18.78 1.94
CA LYS A 127 21.18 -19.42 2.88
C LYS A 127 21.23 -18.69 4.22
N ASN A 128 21.20 -17.36 4.22
CA ASN A 128 21.24 -16.56 5.43
C ASN A 128 19.90 -16.57 6.19
N LEU A 129 18.76 -16.58 5.50
CA LEU A 129 17.44 -16.81 6.12
C LEU A 129 17.38 -18.14 6.87
N ARG A 130 17.90 -19.24 6.28
CA ARG A 130 17.95 -20.56 6.94
C ARG A 130 18.79 -20.55 8.21
N LYS A 131 19.85 -19.73 8.28
CA LYS A 131 20.65 -19.55 9.50
C LYS A 131 19.92 -18.66 10.50
N LEU A 132 19.31 -17.57 10.03
CA LEU A 132 18.57 -16.60 10.84
C LEU A 132 17.41 -17.26 11.59
N LYS A 133 16.79 -18.31 11.03
CA LYS A 133 15.72 -19.09 11.68
C LYS A 133 16.07 -19.58 13.09
N LYS A 134 17.35 -19.81 13.40
CA LYS A 134 17.79 -20.20 14.76
C LYS A 134 17.70 -19.07 15.79
N PHE A 135 17.69 -17.82 15.34
CA PHE A 135 17.78 -16.63 16.19
C PHE A 135 16.51 -15.77 16.12
N SER A 136 15.89 -15.70 14.94
CA SER A 136 14.64 -14.99 14.69
C SER A 136 13.78 -15.86 13.76
N PRO A 137 13.14 -16.92 14.31
CA PRO A 137 12.31 -17.83 13.52
C PRO A 137 11.16 -17.10 12.85
N GLU A 138 10.54 -16.13 13.53
CA GLU A 138 9.43 -15.31 13.04
C GLU A 138 9.79 -14.61 11.73
N LYS A 139 10.74 -13.66 11.77
CA LYS A 139 11.21 -12.92 10.58
C LYS A 139 11.69 -13.85 9.47
N ALA A 140 12.46 -14.89 9.82
CA ALA A 140 13.00 -15.82 8.83
C ALA A 140 11.90 -16.63 8.14
N ASN A 141 10.93 -17.16 8.89
CA ASN A 141 9.81 -17.92 8.34
C ASN A 141 8.90 -17.03 7.51
N LEU A 142 8.62 -15.81 7.96
CA LEU A 142 7.79 -14.86 7.23
C LEU A 142 8.40 -14.55 5.85
N LEU A 143 9.68 -14.19 5.81
CA LEU A 143 10.38 -13.89 4.56
C LEU A 143 10.53 -15.12 3.65
N LEU A 144 10.74 -16.32 4.21
CA LEU A 144 10.74 -17.55 3.41
C LEU A 144 9.36 -17.85 2.83
N GLY A 145 8.29 -17.65 3.61
CA GLY A 145 6.90 -17.77 3.14
C GLY A 145 6.62 -16.85 1.96
N ILE A 146 6.96 -15.57 2.10
CA ILE A 146 6.82 -14.55 1.05
C ILE A 146 7.64 -14.91 -0.20
N TYR A 147 8.89 -15.34 -0.01
CA TYR A 147 9.75 -15.77 -1.11
C TYR A 147 9.12 -16.92 -1.92
N TYR A 148 8.61 -17.96 -1.27
CA TYR A 148 8.00 -19.08 -1.99
C TYR A 148 6.60 -18.76 -2.53
N HIS A 149 5.88 -17.79 -1.95
CA HIS A 149 4.61 -17.32 -2.50
C HIS A 149 4.83 -16.56 -3.82
N THR A 150 5.82 -15.67 -3.86
CA THR A 150 6.11 -14.83 -5.04
C THR A 150 7.02 -15.52 -6.05
N GLY A 151 7.80 -16.51 -5.62
CA GLY A 151 8.84 -17.14 -6.42
C GLY A 151 10.19 -16.43 -6.36
N GLY A 152 10.32 -15.30 -5.66
CA GLY A 152 11.54 -14.49 -5.68
C GLY A 152 11.83 -13.89 -7.06
N ASN A 153 13.07 -13.44 -7.27
CA ASN A 153 13.47 -12.88 -8.56
C ASN A 153 13.90 -13.96 -9.57
N PHE A 154 14.53 -15.04 -9.10
CA PHE A 154 15.11 -16.10 -9.93
C PHE A 154 14.53 -17.49 -9.64
N GLY A 155 13.66 -17.60 -8.64
CA GLY A 155 12.98 -18.84 -8.28
C GLY A 155 11.65 -19.06 -9.01
N LYS A 156 10.84 -19.96 -8.45
CA LYS A 156 9.48 -20.26 -8.90
C LYS A 156 8.55 -20.30 -7.70
N VAL A 157 7.30 -19.88 -7.93
CA VAL A 157 6.22 -20.01 -6.96
C VAL A 157 6.11 -21.46 -6.46
N ASN A 158 6.01 -21.63 -5.14
CA ASN A 158 5.83 -22.90 -4.47
C ASN A 158 4.87 -22.76 -3.29
N HIS A 159 3.58 -22.84 -3.61
CA HIS A 159 2.47 -22.73 -2.67
C HIS A 159 2.59 -23.66 -1.47
N ARG A 160 3.05 -24.91 -1.66
CA ARG A 160 3.19 -25.88 -0.57
C ARG A 160 4.27 -25.48 0.44
N LEU A 161 5.42 -24.99 -0.05
CA LEU A 161 6.48 -24.50 0.83
C LEU A 161 6.06 -23.19 1.50
N ALA A 162 5.46 -22.27 0.75
CA ALA A 162 4.95 -21.00 1.29
C ALA A 162 4.00 -21.26 2.46
N PHE A 163 2.97 -22.10 2.25
CA PHE A 163 2.03 -22.50 3.31
C PHE A 163 2.73 -23.09 4.53
N LYS A 164 3.70 -23.98 4.33
CA LYS A 164 4.47 -24.59 5.43
C LYS A 164 5.20 -23.55 6.27
N TYR A 165 5.74 -22.50 5.64
CA TYR A 165 6.44 -21.44 6.36
C TYR A 165 5.48 -20.50 7.10
N PHE A 166 4.35 -20.12 6.48
CA PHE A 166 3.33 -19.31 7.15
C PHE A 166 2.68 -20.04 8.32
N ALA A 167 2.50 -21.37 8.22
CA ALA A 167 1.97 -22.21 9.29
C ALA A 167 2.97 -22.55 10.42
N ASP A 168 4.16 -21.95 10.43
CA ASP A 168 5.13 -22.17 11.50
C ASP A 168 4.60 -21.56 12.82
N PRO A 169 4.68 -22.28 13.97
CA PRO A 169 4.12 -21.79 15.24
C PRO A 169 4.63 -20.43 15.69
N SER A 170 5.85 -20.06 15.29
CA SER A 170 6.41 -18.73 15.57
C SER A 170 5.57 -17.60 14.97
N LEU A 171 4.84 -17.85 13.89
CA LEU A 171 4.00 -16.86 13.20
C LEU A 171 2.53 -16.89 13.63
N SER A 172 2.18 -17.61 14.70
CA SER A 172 0.78 -17.80 15.09
C SER A 172 -0.02 -16.50 15.35
N SER A 173 0.65 -15.43 15.76
CA SER A 173 0.06 -14.09 15.96
C SER A 173 0.40 -13.08 14.85
N ASP A 174 1.14 -13.50 13.81
CA ASP A 174 1.54 -12.61 12.73
C ASP A 174 0.39 -12.44 11.73
N GLY A 175 -0.04 -11.20 11.52
CA GLY A 175 -1.18 -10.89 10.65
C GLY A 175 -0.98 -11.31 9.20
N VAL A 176 0.22 -11.08 8.68
CA VAL A 176 0.58 -11.40 7.29
C VAL A 176 0.55 -12.91 7.07
N ALA A 177 1.15 -13.67 7.97
CA ALA A 177 1.14 -15.12 7.91
C ALA A 177 -0.29 -15.68 8.00
N ASN A 178 -1.10 -15.17 8.93
CA ASN A 178 -2.49 -15.59 9.09
C ASN A 178 -3.34 -15.25 7.85
N TYR A 179 -3.15 -14.07 7.24
CA TYR A 179 -3.80 -13.74 5.97
C TYR A 179 -3.48 -14.77 4.89
N PHE A 180 -2.18 -15.03 4.66
CA PHE A 180 -1.77 -15.98 3.62
C PHE A 180 -2.30 -17.38 3.92
N MET A 181 -2.18 -17.87 5.15
CA MET A 181 -2.76 -19.16 5.54
C MET A 181 -4.24 -19.25 5.18
N GLY A 182 -5.03 -18.21 5.50
CA GLY A 182 -6.44 -18.13 5.11
C GLY A 182 -6.64 -18.21 3.60
N SER A 183 -5.88 -17.43 2.82
CA SER A 183 -5.93 -17.47 1.34
C SER A 183 -5.60 -18.85 0.79
N TYR A 184 -4.52 -19.48 1.26
CA TYR A 184 -4.10 -20.81 0.83
C TYR A 184 -5.15 -21.89 1.13
N ILE A 185 -5.84 -21.80 2.27
CA ILE A 185 -6.94 -22.69 2.63
C ILE A 185 -8.14 -22.45 1.71
N ASN A 186 -8.56 -21.19 1.55
CA ASN A 186 -9.73 -20.82 0.74
C ASN A 186 -9.57 -21.22 -0.73
N ASN A 187 -8.38 -21.00 -1.29
CA ASN A 187 -8.05 -21.32 -2.69
C ASN A 187 -7.70 -22.80 -2.92
N GLY A 188 -7.78 -23.67 -1.90
CA GLY A 188 -7.56 -25.12 -2.04
C GLY A 188 -6.09 -25.53 -2.24
N TYR A 189 -5.14 -24.64 -1.93
CA TYR A 189 -3.71 -24.93 -1.95
C TYR A 189 -3.19 -25.57 -0.65
N ALA A 190 -3.95 -25.47 0.45
CA ALA A 190 -3.63 -26.08 1.72
C ALA A 190 -3.83 -27.62 1.71
N PRO A 191 -3.22 -28.36 2.67
CA PRO A 191 -3.51 -29.78 2.84
C PRO A 191 -5.00 -30.08 3.02
N LYS A 192 -5.48 -31.21 2.48
CA LYS A 192 -6.91 -31.60 2.43
C LYS A 192 -7.67 -31.66 3.77
N HIS A 193 -6.99 -31.62 4.91
CA HIS A 193 -7.64 -31.64 6.23
C HIS A 193 -8.10 -30.25 6.70
N TYR A 194 -7.60 -29.18 6.08
CA TYR A 194 -8.12 -27.84 6.31
C TYR A 194 -9.47 -27.67 5.59
N LEU A 195 -10.42 -27.06 6.28
CA LEU A 195 -11.77 -26.77 5.81
C LEU A 195 -11.91 -25.26 5.55
N GLY A 196 -12.92 -24.85 4.79
CA GLY A 196 -13.17 -23.42 4.54
C GLY A 196 -13.45 -22.60 5.81
N ILE A 197 -13.96 -23.21 6.88
CA ILE A 197 -14.09 -22.52 8.17
C ILE A 197 -12.72 -22.19 8.80
N ASP A 198 -11.66 -22.95 8.48
CA ASP A 198 -10.32 -22.66 8.95
C ASP A 198 -9.74 -21.42 8.27
N SER A 199 -10.12 -21.12 7.02
CA SER A 199 -9.74 -19.85 6.40
C SER A 199 -10.35 -18.66 7.11
N PHE A 200 -11.63 -18.73 7.49
CA PHE A 200 -12.29 -17.69 8.28
C PHE A 200 -11.56 -17.43 9.61
N ALA A 201 -11.17 -18.49 10.33
CA ALA A 201 -10.43 -18.35 11.58
C ALA A 201 -9.06 -17.67 11.38
N CYS A 202 -8.39 -17.93 10.25
CA CYS A 202 -7.12 -17.28 9.90
C CYS A 202 -7.34 -15.79 9.56
N PHE A 203 -8.35 -15.47 8.74
CA PHE A 203 -8.68 -14.08 8.41
C PHE A 203 -9.08 -13.28 9.66
N SER A 204 -9.85 -13.86 10.57
CA SER A 204 -10.20 -13.23 11.85
C SER A 204 -8.96 -12.88 12.68
N LYS A 205 -7.99 -13.79 12.82
CA LYS A 205 -6.72 -13.51 13.51
C LYS A 205 -5.91 -12.41 12.82
N SER A 206 -5.88 -12.44 11.50
CA SER A 206 -5.21 -11.40 10.70
C SER A 206 -5.86 -10.04 10.91
N ALA A 207 -7.19 -9.97 10.85
CA ALA A 207 -7.96 -8.75 11.10
C ALA A 207 -7.72 -8.20 12.51
N MET A 208 -7.70 -9.06 13.53
CA MET A 208 -7.41 -8.67 14.92
C MET A 208 -6.00 -8.08 15.11
N SER A 209 -5.07 -8.36 14.20
CA SER A 209 -3.72 -7.78 14.21
C SER A 209 -3.63 -6.42 13.48
N GLY A 210 -4.73 -5.93 12.91
CA GLY A 210 -4.77 -4.71 12.11
C GLY A 210 -4.25 -4.88 10.69
N ASN A 211 -4.22 -6.10 10.16
CA ASN A 211 -3.78 -6.35 8.79
C ASN A 211 -4.93 -6.09 7.80
N TYR A 212 -4.74 -5.14 6.87
CA TYR A 212 -5.75 -4.78 5.86
C TYR A 212 -6.26 -5.96 5.04
N GLY A 213 -5.37 -6.85 4.57
CA GLY A 213 -5.80 -8.04 3.83
C GLY A 213 -6.67 -8.98 4.66
N GLY A 214 -6.36 -9.13 5.94
CA GLY A 214 -7.17 -9.87 6.91
C GLY A 214 -8.54 -9.26 7.14
N ILE A 215 -8.60 -7.93 7.36
CA ILE A 215 -9.86 -7.19 7.55
C ILE A 215 -10.74 -7.33 6.31
N LEU A 216 -10.17 -7.16 5.11
CA LEU A 216 -10.87 -7.29 3.84
C LEU A 216 -11.54 -8.66 3.69
N GLU A 217 -10.77 -9.75 3.79
CA GLU A 217 -11.32 -11.11 3.64
C GLU A 217 -12.30 -11.47 4.78
N TYR A 218 -12.04 -11.00 5.99
CA TYR A 218 -12.94 -11.18 7.12
C TYR A 218 -14.29 -10.49 6.90
N ALA A 219 -14.28 -9.25 6.41
CA ALA A 219 -15.50 -8.52 6.04
C ALA A 219 -16.23 -9.21 4.89
N LEU A 220 -15.52 -9.70 3.87
CA LEU A 220 -16.11 -10.46 2.77
C LEU A 220 -16.81 -11.74 3.24
N CYS A 221 -16.30 -12.44 4.26
CA CYS A 221 -17.02 -13.59 4.83
C CYS A 221 -18.43 -13.20 5.32
N PHE A 222 -18.57 -12.07 6.04
CA PHE A 222 -19.87 -11.57 6.48
C PHE A 222 -20.72 -11.00 5.34
N GLY A 223 -20.12 -10.24 4.44
CA GLY A 223 -20.83 -9.61 3.33
C GLY A 223 -21.33 -10.60 2.27
N MET A 224 -20.61 -11.69 2.07
CA MET A 224 -20.94 -12.73 1.08
C MET A 224 -21.61 -13.96 1.68
N GLY A 225 -21.70 -14.05 3.02
CA GLY A 225 -22.27 -15.22 3.70
C GLY A 225 -21.41 -16.47 3.58
N GLU A 226 -20.09 -16.30 3.49
CA GLU A 226 -19.15 -17.41 3.39
C GLU A 226 -18.72 -17.84 4.79
N TYR A 227 -18.99 -19.09 5.15
CA TYR A 227 -18.64 -19.73 6.44
C TYR A 227 -19.36 -19.19 7.68
N VAL A 228 -19.97 -18.00 7.62
CA VAL A 228 -20.70 -17.35 8.71
C VAL A 228 -22.11 -16.96 8.30
N ILE A 229 -22.95 -16.63 9.29
CA ILE A 229 -24.25 -16.01 9.04
C ILE A 229 -24.00 -14.64 8.38
N PRO A 230 -24.63 -14.33 7.23
CA PRO A 230 -24.42 -13.06 6.55
C PRO A 230 -24.79 -11.87 7.45
N ASP A 231 -23.89 -10.89 7.52
CA ASP A 231 -24.12 -9.59 8.14
C ASP A 231 -23.46 -8.48 7.30
N PRO A 232 -24.12 -8.07 6.20
CA PRO A 232 -23.53 -7.14 5.26
C PRO A 232 -23.37 -5.71 5.83
N ASN A 233 -24.17 -5.32 6.83
CA ASN A 233 -23.99 -4.03 7.49
C ASN A 233 -22.70 -4.03 8.32
N TYR A 234 -22.48 -5.09 9.11
CA TYR A 234 -21.23 -5.25 9.86
C TYR A 234 -20.01 -5.27 8.93
N ALA A 235 -20.10 -5.98 7.80
CA ALA A 235 -19.04 -6.01 6.80
C ALA A 235 -18.70 -4.62 6.25
N LEU A 236 -19.71 -3.82 5.90
CA LEU A 236 -19.50 -2.45 5.41
C LEU A 236 -18.92 -1.52 6.48
N CYS A 237 -19.30 -1.67 7.75
CA CYS A 237 -18.68 -0.92 8.84
C CYS A 237 -17.18 -1.24 8.95
N LEU A 238 -16.80 -2.52 8.93
CA LEU A 238 -15.39 -2.93 8.98
C LEU A 238 -14.56 -2.35 7.83
N LEU A 239 -15.12 -2.34 6.62
CA LEU A 239 -14.42 -1.78 5.45
C LEU A 239 -14.37 -0.25 5.51
N GLY A 240 -15.47 0.39 5.95
CA GLY A 240 -15.61 1.85 5.95
C GLY A 240 -14.60 2.54 6.86
N ASP A 241 -14.36 1.99 8.06
CA ASP A 241 -13.41 2.55 9.02
C ASP A 241 -11.99 2.61 8.43
N GLU A 242 -11.54 1.55 7.76
CA GLU A 242 -10.19 1.47 7.17
C GLU A 242 -10.09 2.20 5.82
N LEU A 243 -11.20 2.27 5.06
CA LEU A 243 -11.21 2.91 3.75
C LEU A 243 -10.85 4.39 3.83
N GLN A 244 -11.24 5.06 4.92
CA GLN A 244 -10.87 6.46 5.14
C GLN A 244 -9.35 6.65 5.25
N ASP A 245 -8.68 5.77 6.00
CA ASP A 245 -7.23 5.82 6.17
C ASP A 245 -6.51 5.44 4.87
N LEU A 246 -6.97 4.40 4.18
CA LEU A 246 -6.44 3.99 2.87
C LEU A 246 -6.62 5.07 1.80
N TYR A 247 -7.75 5.79 1.82
CA TYR A 247 -7.97 6.91 0.93
C TYR A 247 -6.97 8.04 1.21
N TYR A 248 -6.70 8.34 2.48
CA TYR A 248 -5.71 9.34 2.86
C TYR A 248 -4.31 8.96 2.41
N ASP A 249 -3.87 7.74 2.70
CA ASP A 249 -2.57 7.18 2.29
C ASP A 249 -2.40 7.27 0.76
N PHE A 250 -3.41 6.89 0.00
CA PHE A 250 -3.35 6.94 -1.46
C PHE A 250 -3.37 8.37 -2.02
N VAL A 251 -4.29 9.21 -1.55
CA VAL A 251 -4.53 10.56 -2.10
C VAL A 251 -3.54 11.60 -1.55
N LYS A 252 -2.86 11.35 -0.44
CA LYS A 252 -1.81 12.25 0.04
C LYS A 252 -0.42 11.71 -0.23
N ASP A 253 -0.17 10.48 0.20
CA ASP A 253 1.18 9.93 0.28
C ASP A 253 1.50 8.99 -0.90
N ARG A 254 0.50 8.71 -1.76
CA ARG A 254 0.58 7.82 -2.93
C ARG A 254 0.92 6.37 -2.57
N THR A 255 0.62 5.97 -1.34
CA THR A 255 0.90 4.63 -0.83
C THR A 255 -0.33 3.74 -0.86
N ASN A 256 -0.12 2.42 -0.92
CA ASN A 256 -1.15 1.38 -0.86
C ASN A 256 -2.27 1.43 -1.94
N PRO A 257 -2.03 1.87 -3.20
CA PRO A 257 -3.08 1.90 -4.22
C PRO A 257 -3.74 0.54 -4.47
N GLY A 258 -3.01 -0.58 -4.35
CA GLY A 258 -3.57 -1.92 -4.54
C GLY A 258 -4.61 -2.28 -3.46
N ILE A 259 -4.27 -2.05 -2.19
CA ILE A 259 -5.17 -2.33 -1.05
C ILE A 259 -6.40 -1.43 -1.11
N PHE A 260 -6.21 -0.13 -1.40
CA PHE A 260 -7.32 0.82 -1.56
C PHE A 260 -8.27 0.36 -2.67
N SER A 261 -7.74 -0.08 -3.81
CA SER A 261 -8.53 -0.64 -4.92
C SER A 261 -9.39 -1.82 -4.48
N ASP A 262 -8.81 -2.78 -3.75
CA ASP A 262 -9.52 -3.99 -3.32
C ASP A 262 -10.64 -3.69 -2.31
N TYR A 263 -10.42 -2.72 -1.41
CA TYR A 263 -11.45 -2.25 -0.48
C TYR A 263 -12.63 -1.58 -1.19
N CYS A 264 -12.36 -0.67 -2.13
CA CYS A 264 -13.42 -0.05 -2.94
C CYS A 264 -14.24 -1.09 -3.70
N PHE A 265 -13.58 -2.09 -4.28
CA PHE A 265 -14.27 -3.15 -4.99
C PHE A 265 -15.11 -4.04 -4.07
N ALA A 266 -14.56 -4.47 -2.93
CA ALA A 266 -15.28 -5.28 -1.96
C ALA A 266 -16.52 -4.56 -1.43
N PHE A 267 -16.41 -3.25 -1.16
CA PHE A 267 -17.55 -2.41 -0.79
C PHE A 267 -18.65 -2.48 -1.85
N CYS A 268 -18.29 -2.26 -3.12
CA CYS A 268 -19.22 -2.32 -4.25
C CYS A 268 -19.90 -3.69 -4.38
N LEU A 269 -19.13 -4.79 -4.28
CA LEU A 269 -19.67 -6.15 -4.35
C LEU A 269 -20.69 -6.45 -3.24
N ILE A 270 -20.37 -6.07 -2.01
CA ILE A 270 -21.27 -6.30 -0.86
C ILE A 270 -22.57 -5.51 -1.07
N CYS A 271 -22.47 -4.27 -1.53
CA CYS A 271 -23.62 -3.43 -1.87
C CYS A 271 -24.51 -4.09 -2.94
N LEU A 272 -23.92 -4.45 -4.09
CA LEU A 272 -24.64 -5.07 -5.21
C LEU A 272 -25.36 -6.37 -4.84
N ARG A 273 -24.72 -7.20 -4.01
CA ARG A 273 -25.28 -8.49 -3.63
C ARG A 273 -26.44 -8.36 -2.63
N ASN A 274 -26.34 -7.41 -1.68
CA ASN A 274 -27.19 -7.39 -0.49
C ASN A 274 -28.18 -6.23 -0.43
N PHE A 275 -27.94 -5.14 -1.18
CA PHE A 275 -28.68 -3.89 -1.07
C PHE A 275 -29.16 -3.42 -2.45
N LYS A 276 -30.33 -3.91 -2.87
CA LYS A 276 -30.92 -3.64 -4.19
C LYS A 276 -31.23 -2.17 -4.46
N ASP A 277 -31.45 -1.39 -3.40
CA ASP A 277 -31.80 0.03 -3.47
C ASP A 277 -30.56 0.95 -3.37
N THR A 278 -29.35 0.38 -3.47
CA THR A 278 -28.12 1.19 -3.48
C THR A 278 -28.09 2.06 -4.75
N PRO A 279 -27.95 3.39 -4.63
CA PRO A 279 -27.86 4.26 -5.80
C PRO A 279 -26.67 3.87 -6.69
N ILE A 280 -26.89 3.87 -8.00
CA ILE A 280 -25.89 3.39 -8.96
C ILE A 280 -24.65 4.28 -8.98
N GLU A 281 -24.80 5.56 -8.70
CA GLU A 281 -23.72 6.55 -8.62
C GLU A 281 -22.74 6.21 -7.50
N VAL A 282 -23.25 5.70 -6.37
CA VAL A 282 -22.42 5.24 -5.25
C VAL A 282 -21.58 4.04 -5.69
N LEU A 283 -22.19 3.09 -6.40
CA LEU A 283 -21.49 1.91 -6.91
C LEU A 283 -20.43 2.30 -7.95
N LEU A 284 -20.81 3.13 -8.93
CA LEU A 284 -19.92 3.64 -9.97
C LEU A 284 -18.72 4.38 -9.39
N ARG A 285 -18.92 5.20 -8.36
CA ARG A 285 -17.82 5.90 -7.69
C ARG A 285 -16.78 4.93 -7.15
N TYR A 286 -17.19 3.91 -6.40
CA TYR A 286 -16.26 2.93 -5.84
C TYR A 286 -15.57 2.10 -6.93
N VAL A 287 -16.26 1.78 -8.02
CA VAL A 287 -15.64 1.09 -9.16
C VAL A 287 -14.61 2.00 -9.84
N LEU A 288 -14.92 3.27 -10.09
CA LEU A 288 -13.98 4.24 -10.68
C LEU A 288 -12.75 4.45 -9.80
N LEU A 289 -12.93 4.58 -8.48
CA LEU A 289 -11.83 4.66 -7.51
C LEU A 289 -10.92 3.44 -7.57
N SER A 290 -11.52 2.25 -7.60
CA SER A 290 -10.80 0.98 -7.69
C SER A 290 -10.00 0.88 -9.00
N MET A 291 -10.64 1.16 -10.13
CA MET A 291 -9.99 1.13 -11.44
C MET A 291 -8.86 2.17 -11.56
N PHE A 292 -9.05 3.38 -11.04
CA PHE A 292 -8.04 4.44 -11.06
C PHE A 292 -6.82 4.08 -10.21
N ALA A 293 -7.02 3.56 -9.00
CA ALA A 293 -5.93 3.14 -8.14
C ALA A 293 -5.12 2.00 -8.76
N LEU A 294 -5.80 1.04 -9.41
CA LEU A 294 -5.14 -0.04 -10.13
C LEU A 294 -4.36 0.47 -11.37
N ASP A 295 -4.93 1.40 -12.14
CA ASP A 295 -4.22 2.06 -13.26
C ASP A 295 -2.99 2.83 -12.79
N TYR A 296 -3.10 3.56 -11.67
CA TYR A 296 -2.00 4.28 -11.05
C TYR A 296 -0.87 3.32 -10.63
N LEU A 297 -1.20 2.20 -9.97
CA LEU A 297 -0.24 1.17 -9.60
C LEU A 297 0.49 0.61 -10.82
N ASN A 298 -0.26 0.31 -11.90
CA ASN A 298 0.32 -0.23 -13.14
C ASN A 298 1.24 0.78 -13.86
N LYS A 299 0.91 2.08 -13.84
CA LYS A 299 1.67 3.14 -14.53
C LYS A 299 2.88 3.64 -13.75
N SER A 300 2.78 3.75 -12.43
CA SER A 300 3.87 4.26 -11.59
C SER A 300 5.10 3.36 -11.67
N GLY A 301 4.92 2.07 -11.94
CA GLY A 301 6.01 1.09 -11.87
C GLY A 301 6.62 0.99 -10.47
N GLU A 302 6.03 1.66 -9.48
CA GLU A 302 6.43 1.60 -8.09
C GLU A 302 6.14 0.18 -7.63
N PHE A 303 7.22 -0.53 -7.34
CA PHE A 303 7.15 -1.75 -6.58
C PHE A 303 6.71 -1.36 -5.17
N GLU A 304 5.48 -1.69 -4.78
CA GLU A 304 5.06 -1.55 -3.38
C GLU A 304 6.11 -2.25 -2.50
N PRO A 305 6.83 -1.53 -1.61
CA PRO A 305 7.86 -2.12 -0.75
C PRO A 305 7.28 -3.15 0.22
N THR A 306 5.96 -3.09 0.42
CA THR A 306 5.18 -4.15 1.05
C THR A 306 5.04 -5.26 0.03
N PRO A 307 5.69 -6.43 0.21
CA PRO A 307 5.46 -7.56 -0.68
C PRO A 307 3.96 -7.81 -0.72
N LEU A 308 3.35 -7.56 -1.89
CA LEU A 308 1.93 -7.70 -2.19
C LEU A 308 1.33 -8.84 -1.37
N LEU A 309 0.68 -8.40 -0.31
CA LEU A 309 -0.03 -9.19 0.68
C LEU A 309 -1.37 -9.67 0.12
N LEU A 310 -1.63 -9.54 -1.18
CA LEU A 310 -2.95 -9.71 -1.81
C LEU A 310 -2.89 -10.35 -3.21
N ASN A 311 -1.78 -11.03 -3.55
CA ASN A 311 -1.55 -11.48 -4.93
C ASN A 311 -2.34 -12.71 -5.39
N ASP A 312 -3.27 -13.24 -4.58
CA ASP A 312 -4.16 -14.32 -5.03
C ASP A 312 -5.55 -13.82 -5.46
N LYS A 313 -5.95 -12.59 -5.10
CA LYS A 313 -7.28 -12.03 -5.41
C LYS A 313 -7.30 -10.51 -5.65
N HIS A 314 -6.27 -9.93 -6.28
CA HIS A 314 -6.53 -8.65 -6.93
C HIS A 314 -7.65 -8.88 -7.93
N TYR A 315 -8.77 -8.20 -7.73
CA TYR A 315 -9.86 -8.25 -8.68
C TYR A 315 -9.29 -7.73 -9.98
N SER A 316 -9.17 -8.64 -10.95
CA SER A 316 -8.46 -8.32 -12.19
C SER A 316 -9.13 -7.11 -12.83
N GLY A 317 -8.36 -6.30 -13.57
CA GLY A 317 -8.95 -5.21 -14.36
C GLY A 317 -10.15 -5.69 -15.18
N LYS A 318 -10.14 -6.95 -15.65
CA LYS A 318 -11.29 -7.57 -16.33
C LYS A 318 -12.54 -7.70 -15.46
N GLN A 319 -12.43 -8.10 -14.19
CA GLN A 319 -13.57 -8.18 -13.27
C GLN A 319 -14.12 -6.79 -12.96
N LEU A 320 -13.24 -5.80 -12.77
CA LEU A 320 -13.62 -4.41 -12.60
C LEU A 320 -14.35 -3.85 -13.82
N PHE A 321 -13.80 -4.07 -15.03
CA PHE A 321 -14.45 -3.67 -16.28
C PHE A 321 -15.78 -4.40 -16.49
N SER A 322 -15.87 -5.70 -16.19
CA SER A 322 -17.14 -6.42 -16.26
C SER A 322 -18.18 -5.82 -15.31
N LEU A 323 -17.78 -5.50 -14.08
CA LEU A 323 -18.67 -4.85 -13.12
C LEU A 323 -19.11 -3.47 -13.61
N PHE A 324 -18.19 -2.73 -14.21
CA PHE A 324 -18.46 -1.43 -14.81
C PHE A 324 -19.45 -1.52 -15.98
N GLU A 325 -19.33 -2.54 -16.82
CA GLU A 325 -20.28 -2.86 -17.89
C GLU A 325 -21.64 -3.34 -17.35
N ASP A 326 -21.65 -4.14 -16.28
CA ASP A 326 -22.86 -4.62 -15.61
C ASP A 326 -23.66 -3.46 -14.98
N LEU A 327 -22.97 -2.39 -14.58
CA LEU A 327 -23.57 -1.12 -14.15
C LEU A 327 -24.07 -0.26 -15.34
N GLY A 328 -23.99 -0.76 -16.57
CA GLY A 328 -24.55 -0.14 -17.78
C GLY A 328 -23.59 0.79 -18.52
N VAL A 329 -22.31 0.83 -18.15
CA VAL A 329 -21.31 1.71 -18.77
C VAL A 329 -20.53 0.96 -19.86
N LYS A 330 -20.66 1.39 -21.11
CA LYS A 330 -19.98 0.78 -22.27
C LYS A 330 -18.76 1.59 -22.74
N SER A 331 -18.46 2.71 -22.09
CA SER A 331 -17.30 3.57 -22.36
C SER A 331 -16.15 3.22 -21.43
N ASN A 332 -14.92 3.45 -21.88
CA ASN A 332 -13.76 3.38 -20.99
C ASN A 332 -13.75 4.62 -20.08
N PRO A 333 -13.40 4.47 -18.80
CA PRO A 333 -13.20 5.61 -17.92
C PRO A 333 -12.01 6.46 -18.38
N ASP A 334 -12.11 7.77 -18.18
CA ASP A 334 -11.01 8.71 -18.47
C ASP A 334 -10.20 8.96 -17.21
N PHE A 335 -8.92 8.55 -17.23
CA PHE A 335 -7.98 8.77 -16.14
C PHE A 335 -7.10 10.01 -16.33
N SER A 336 -7.39 10.84 -17.35
CA SER A 336 -6.68 12.08 -17.61
C SER A 336 -7.30 13.25 -16.84
N SER A 337 -6.48 13.91 -16.01
CA SER A 337 -6.94 15.06 -15.22
C SER A 337 -7.16 16.34 -16.03
N SER A 338 -6.77 16.35 -17.31
CA SER A 338 -6.93 17.51 -18.19
C SER A 338 -8.36 17.75 -18.66
N ASN A 339 -9.23 16.74 -18.55
CA ASN A 339 -10.58 16.77 -19.10
C ASN A 339 -11.68 16.88 -18.04
N ILE A 340 -11.32 16.87 -16.75
CA ILE A 340 -12.30 16.92 -15.65
C ILE A 340 -12.72 18.38 -15.45
N ALA A 341 -13.90 18.73 -15.97
CA ALA A 341 -14.54 20.00 -15.66
C ALA A 341 -15.02 19.96 -14.20
N LEU A 342 -14.70 20.98 -13.40
CA LEU A 342 -15.21 21.05 -12.04
C LEU A 342 -16.55 21.78 -12.01
N ASP A 343 -17.58 21.07 -12.44
CA ASP A 343 -18.99 21.43 -12.31
C ASP A 343 -19.57 20.91 -10.99
N PHE A 344 -20.90 21.01 -10.85
CA PHE A 344 -21.58 20.75 -9.59
C PHE A 344 -21.46 19.29 -9.14
N ASP A 345 -21.75 18.35 -10.03
CA ASP A 345 -21.67 16.91 -9.81
C ASP A 345 -20.23 16.46 -9.54
N THR A 346 -19.25 16.95 -10.31
CA THR A 346 -17.83 16.67 -10.01
C THR A 346 -17.44 17.16 -8.62
N PHE A 347 -17.85 18.38 -8.25
CA PHE A 347 -17.58 18.92 -6.92
C PHE A 347 -18.25 18.10 -5.83
N PHE A 348 -19.50 17.67 -6.06
CA PHE A 348 -20.25 16.85 -5.13
C PHE A 348 -19.60 15.48 -4.91
N ASP A 349 -19.24 14.80 -5.99
CA ASP A 349 -18.60 13.48 -6.00
C ASP A 349 -17.22 13.50 -5.35
N SER A 350 -16.45 14.57 -5.59
CA SER A 350 -15.06 14.68 -5.13
C SER A 350 -14.94 15.09 -3.66
N PHE A 351 -15.81 15.97 -3.16
CA PHE A 351 -15.57 16.68 -1.90
C PHE A 351 -16.56 16.40 -0.77
N PHE A 352 -17.77 15.91 -1.05
CA PHE A 352 -18.77 15.64 -0.01
C PHE A 352 -18.80 14.20 0.45
N ASN A 353 -18.71 13.29 -0.52
CA ASN A 353 -18.84 11.87 -0.22
C ASN A 353 -17.50 11.18 0.04
N MET A 354 -16.40 11.95 0.01
CA MET A 354 -15.06 11.48 0.30
C MET A 354 -14.48 12.27 1.48
N PRO A 355 -13.77 11.61 2.40
CA PRO A 355 -13.20 12.29 3.56
C PRO A 355 -12.19 13.37 3.13
N PRO A 356 -12.12 14.51 3.84
CA PRO A 356 -11.21 15.58 3.45
C PRO A 356 -9.74 15.20 3.61
N VAL A 357 -8.95 15.36 2.54
CA VAL A 357 -7.50 15.13 2.57
C VAL A 357 -6.78 16.45 2.85
N GLY A 358 -6.40 16.64 4.11
CA GLY A 358 -5.70 17.83 4.59
C GLY A 358 -6.62 19.05 4.73
N LYS A 359 -6.01 20.19 5.06
CA LYS A 359 -6.78 21.45 5.23
C LYS A 359 -7.21 22.02 3.88
N ARG A 360 -8.45 22.50 3.83
CA ARG A 360 -9.07 23.16 2.69
C ARG A 360 -9.33 24.62 3.03
N LYS A 361 -9.17 25.50 2.04
CA LYS A 361 -9.52 26.92 2.17
C LYS A 361 -10.26 27.40 0.94
N PHE A 362 -11.50 27.80 1.14
CA PHE A 362 -12.36 28.41 0.12
C PHE A 362 -12.14 29.91 0.13
N LYS A 363 -11.90 30.52 -1.04
CA LYS A 363 -11.56 31.95 -1.19
C LYS A 363 -12.16 32.52 -2.46
N ASN A 364 -12.07 33.84 -2.61
CA ASN A 364 -12.42 34.58 -3.83
C ASN A 364 -13.86 34.34 -4.29
N ILE A 365 -14.77 34.23 -3.34
CA ILE A 365 -16.17 33.88 -3.60
C ILE A 365 -16.87 35.03 -4.32
N LYS A 366 -17.51 34.70 -5.44
CA LYS A 366 -18.30 35.62 -6.26
C LYS A 366 -19.63 34.96 -6.58
N PHE A 367 -20.72 35.70 -6.40
CA PHE A 367 -22.04 35.19 -6.75
C PHE A 367 -22.78 36.19 -7.63
N ASN A 368 -23.04 35.79 -8.87
CA ASN A 368 -23.89 36.55 -9.77
C ASN A 368 -25.33 36.07 -9.64
N GLN A 369 -26.14 36.83 -8.89
CA GLN A 369 -27.54 36.50 -8.65
C GLN A 369 -28.39 36.47 -9.93
N GLU A 370 -28.12 37.34 -10.91
CA GLU A 370 -28.88 37.40 -12.16
C GLU A 370 -28.65 36.14 -13.03
N LYS A 371 -27.43 35.61 -12.99
CA LYS A 371 -27.04 34.42 -13.77
C LYS A 371 -27.14 33.11 -12.99
N GLY A 372 -27.34 33.16 -11.67
CA GLY A 372 -27.27 31.98 -10.81
C GLY A 372 -25.87 31.35 -10.75
N VAL A 373 -24.82 32.15 -10.99
CA VAL A 373 -23.43 31.65 -11.08
C VAL A 373 -22.69 31.91 -9.78
N LEU A 374 -22.16 30.85 -9.16
CA LEU A 374 -21.23 30.91 -8.04
C LEU A 374 -19.85 30.47 -8.49
N GLU A 375 -18.85 31.28 -8.18
CA GLU A 375 -17.44 30.99 -8.41
C GLU A 375 -16.66 31.09 -7.10
N PHE A 376 -15.73 30.17 -6.87
CA PHE A 376 -14.75 30.27 -5.80
C PHE A 376 -13.49 29.47 -6.09
N ASP A 377 -12.42 29.81 -5.38
CA ASP A 377 -11.17 29.06 -5.41
C ASP A 377 -11.04 28.19 -4.16
N LEU A 378 -10.78 26.91 -4.37
CA LEU A 378 -10.46 25.94 -3.33
C LEU A 378 -8.94 25.72 -3.31
N SER A 379 -8.32 26.11 -2.21
CA SER A 379 -6.90 25.85 -1.94
C SER A 379 -6.77 24.62 -1.03
N CYS A 380 -6.01 23.63 -1.49
CA CYS A 380 -5.73 22.37 -0.80
C CYS A 380 -4.24 22.26 -0.44
N GLU A 381 -3.92 21.47 0.59
CA GLU A 381 -2.53 21.19 0.97
C GLU A 381 -1.82 20.28 -0.05
N CYS A 382 -2.55 19.37 -0.70
CA CYS A 382 -2.05 18.47 -1.73
C CYS A 382 -3.05 18.33 -2.89
N PRO A 383 -2.62 17.84 -4.06
CA PRO A 383 -3.51 17.56 -5.18
C PRO A 383 -4.62 16.60 -4.76
N GLN A 384 -5.87 16.98 -5.01
CA GLN A 384 -7.04 16.21 -4.63
C GLN A 384 -7.45 15.26 -5.76
N LEU A 385 -8.15 14.18 -5.43
CA LEU A 385 -8.75 13.31 -6.43
C LEU A 385 -10.08 13.93 -6.88
N LEU A 386 -10.17 14.30 -8.15
CA LEU A 386 -11.40 14.75 -8.78
C LEU A 386 -12.10 13.56 -9.41
N ILE A 387 -13.39 13.41 -9.15
CA ILE A 387 -14.23 12.30 -9.58
C ILE A 387 -15.47 12.91 -10.20
N ASP A 388 -15.79 12.47 -11.40
CA ASP A 388 -17.03 12.78 -12.11
C ASP A 388 -17.65 11.43 -12.52
N THR A 389 -18.70 11.04 -11.79
CA THR A 389 -19.41 9.79 -12.08
C THR A 389 -20.27 9.87 -13.34
N GLY A 390 -20.66 11.07 -13.79
CA GLY A 390 -21.46 11.29 -14.99
C GLY A 390 -20.65 11.15 -16.29
N SER A 391 -19.43 11.69 -16.31
CA SER A 391 -18.50 11.53 -17.43
C SER A 391 -17.57 10.31 -17.30
N PHE A 392 -17.65 9.59 -16.18
CA PHE A 392 -16.76 8.47 -15.84
C PHE A 392 -15.28 8.87 -15.80
N SER A 393 -15.01 10.09 -15.35
CA SER A 393 -13.66 10.67 -15.32
C SER A 393 -13.15 10.72 -13.90
N ILE A 394 -11.88 10.39 -13.71
CA ILE A 394 -11.23 10.45 -12.40
C ILE A 394 -9.75 10.75 -12.54
N GLY A 395 -9.24 11.65 -11.72
CA GLY A 395 -7.84 12.06 -11.80
C GLY A 395 -7.42 13.05 -10.74
N PHE A 396 -6.12 13.13 -10.50
CA PHE A 396 -5.59 14.14 -9.58
C PHE A 396 -5.70 15.53 -10.17
N SER A 397 -6.15 16.49 -9.36
CA SER A 397 -6.14 17.90 -9.72
C SER A 397 -4.75 18.32 -10.19
N SER A 398 -4.68 19.05 -11.30
CA SER A 398 -3.40 19.52 -11.88
C SER A 398 -2.65 20.51 -10.97
N SER A 399 -3.35 21.09 -10.00
CA SER A 399 -2.78 22.02 -9.04
C SER A 399 -3.47 21.91 -7.68
N ASN A 400 -2.85 22.50 -6.64
CA ASN A 400 -3.40 22.63 -5.29
C ASN A 400 -4.41 23.79 -5.18
N LEU A 401 -4.59 24.57 -6.25
CA LEU A 401 -5.59 25.61 -6.37
C LEU A 401 -6.60 25.18 -7.43
N ILE A 402 -7.82 24.97 -7.00
CA ILE A 402 -8.89 24.44 -7.81
C ILE A 402 -9.94 25.54 -7.97
N HIS A 403 -10.26 25.89 -9.22
CA HIS A 403 -11.31 26.87 -9.50
C HIS A 403 -12.64 26.14 -9.70
N PHE A 404 -13.65 26.51 -8.94
CA PHE A 404 -15.02 26.00 -9.08
C PHE A 404 -15.92 27.09 -9.66
N SER A 405 -16.76 26.71 -10.60
CA SER A 405 -17.80 27.55 -11.17
C SER A 405 -19.04 26.72 -11.45
N SER A 406 -20.21 27.15 -10.95
CA SER A 406 -21.48 26.50 -11.25
C SER A 406 -22.57 27.54 -11.50
N ASP A 407 -23.36 27.34 -12.55
CA ASP A 407 -24.55 28.11 -12.91
C ASP A 407 -25.86 27.51 -12.36
N GLN A 408 -25.75 26.46 -11.55
CA GLN A 408 -26.86 25.72 -10.97
C GLN A 408 -27.26 26.23 -9.57
N ILE A 409 -27.00 27.50 -9.26
CA ILE A 409 -27.28 28.05 -7.93
C ILE A 409 -28.62 28.76 -7.89
N GLU A 410 -29.51 28.29 -7.02
CA GLU A 410 -30.81 28.92 -6.77
C GLU A 410 -30.71 30.09 -5.80
N ALA A 411 -29.96 29.90 -4.71
CA ALA A 411 -29.80 30.90 -3.66
C ALA A 411 -28.41 30.81 -3.07
N CYS A 412 -27.81 31.98 -2.78
CA CYS A 412 -26.53 32.07 -2.12
C CYS A 412 -26.60 33.13 -1.02
N ASN A 413 -26.22 32.76 0.18
CA ASN A 413 -26.09 33.61 1.35
C ASN A 413 -24.63 33.67 1.81
N LEU A 414 -23.69 33.67 0.87
CA LEU A 414 -22.28 33.90 1.12
C LEU A 414 -21.95 35.36 0.81
N LYS A 415 -21.12 35.98 1.66
CA LYS A 415 -20.61 37.32 1.38
C LYS A 415 -19.50 37.22 0.33
N GLU A 416 -19.56 38.09 -0.68
CA GLU A 416 -18.48 38.17 -1.68
C GLU A 416 -17.12 38.42 -1.02
N GLY A 417 -16.09 37.76 -1.54
CA GLY A 417 -14.73 37.83 -1.01
C GLY A 417 -14.52 37.17 0.37
N ALA A 418 -15.55 36.57 0.96
CA ALA A 418 -15.38 35.78 2.18
C ALA A 418 -14.54 34.52 1.93
N GLY A 419 -14.00 33.97 3.02
CA GLY A 419 -13.29 32.69 2.98
C GLY A 419 -13.74 31.78 4.11
N PHE A 420 -13.72 30.48 3.82
CA PHE A 420 -14.25 29.41 4.67
C PHE A 420 -13.26 28.24 4.73
N ASP A 421 -13.45 27.38 5.71
CA ASP A 421 -12.54 26.26 6.01
C ASP A 421 -13.22 24.89 5.83
N GLU A 422 -14.56 24.84 5.94
CA GLU A 422 -15.32 23.59 5.95
C GLU A 422 -16.68 23.75 5.26
N ILE A 423 -17.20 22.64 4.74
CA ILE A 423 -18.49 22.51 4.06
C ILE A 423 -19.27 21.35 4.67
N GLU A 424 -20.57 21.52 4.88
CA GLU A 424 -21.49 20.45 5.27
C GLU A 424 -22.75 20.52 4.40
N MET A 425 -23.42 19.39 4.20
CA MET A 425 -24.70 19.33 3.49
C MET A 425 -25.84 19.08 4.49
N GLU A 426 -26.87 19.92 4.46
CA GLU A 426 -28.10 19.72 5.23
C GLU A 426 -29.02 18.69 4.54
N GLU A 427 -29.90 18.04 5.31
CA GLU A 427 -30.87 17.04 4.79
C GLU A 427 -31.78 17.59 3.68
N ASN A 428 -32.00 18.91 3.65
CA ASN A 428 -32.79 19.61 2.64
C ASN A 428 -32.01 19.89 1.33
N GLY A 429 -30.74 19.47 1.24
CA GLY A 429 -29.86 19.70 0.09
C GLY A 429 -29.17 21.07 0.08
N THR A 430 -29.21 21.82 1.18
CA THR A 430 -28.51 23.10 1.33
C THR A 430 -27.06 22.87 1.76
N MET A 431 -26.13 23.45 1.01
CA MET A 431 -24.71 23.43 1.32
C MET A 431 -24.37 24.57 2.29
N CYS A 432 -23.78 24.25 3.42
CA CYS A 432 -23.43 25.18 4.48
C CYS A 432 -21.93 25.34 4.56
N PHE A 433 -21.46 26.59 4.68
CA PHE A 433 -20.04 26.93 4.72
C PHE A 433 -19.68 27.41 6.11
N TYR A 434 -18.59 26.87 6.66
CA TYR A 434 -18.14 27.13 8.01
C TYR A 434 -16.73 27.72 8.03
N LYS A 435 -16.50 28.57 9.01
CA LYS A 435 -15.18 29.16 9.28
C LYS A 435 -14.71 28.72 10.66
N TYR A 436 -13.46 28.26 10.74
CA TYR A 436 -12.85 27.93 12.02
C TYR A 436 -12.52 29.22 12.79
N THR A 437 -12.90 29.19 14.06
CA THR A 437 -12.55 30.17 15.08
C THR A 437 -11.78 29.46 16.19
N GLY A 438 -11.05 30.21 17.03
CA GLY A 438 -10.33 29.62 18.16
C GLY A 438 -11.21 28.86 19.16
N SER A 439 -12.53 28.98 19.06
CA SER A 439 -13.55 28.34 19.92
C SER A 439 -14.42 27.30 19.19
N GLY A 440 -14.12 26.94 17.93
CA GLY A 440 -14.92 25.99 17.13
C GLY A 440 -15.26 26.52 15.74
N SER A 441 -16.17 25.86 15.02
CA SER A 441 -16.65 26.29 13.70
C SER A 441 -17.91 27.16 13.81
N ILE A 442 -18.02 28.20 12.97
CA ILE A 442 -19.21 29.06 12.88
C ILE A 442 -19.74 29.03 11.44
N LYS A 443 -21.04 28.74 11.29
CA LYS A 443 -21.75 28.81 10.00
C LYS A 443 -21.67 30.23 9.47
N SER A 444 -20.99 30.38 8.35
CA SER A 444 -20.66 31.66 7.74
C SER A 444 -21.51 31.99 6.50
N GLY A 445 -22.25 31.00 5.99
CA GLY A 445 -23.29 31.18 4.98
C GLY A 445 -23.76 29.85 4.41
N SER A 446 -24.59 29.92 3.36
CA SER A 446 -25.14 28.73 2.70
C SER A 446 -25.45 28.96 1.22
N VAL A 447 -25.52 27.87 0.46
CA VAL A 447 -25.83 27.83 -0.97
C VAL A 447 -26.86 26.73 -1.24
N VAL A 448 -27.84 27.01 -2.08
CA VAL A 448 -28.89 26.08 -2.51
C VAL A 448 -28.75 25.84 -4.01
N PHE A 449 -28.71 24.57 -4.42
CA PHE A 449 -28.52 24.13 -5.81
C PHE A 449 -29.82 23.77 -6.51
N LYS A 450 -29.82 23.87 -7.84
CA LYS A 450 -30.89 23.49 -8.78
C LYS A 450 -30.34 22.47 -9.78
N PRO A 451 -30.80 21.20 -9.81
CA PRO A 451 -31.91 20.60 -9.04
C PRO A 451 -31.52 20.25 -7.59
N THR A 452 -32.53 19.95 -6.76
CA THR A 452 -32.29 19.38 -5.43
C THR A 452 -31.56 18.03 -5.54
N LEU A 453 -30.83 17.63 -4.50
CA LEU A 453 -30.11 16.34 -4.42
C LEU A 453 -30.99 15.12 -4.80
N LYS A 454 -32.30 15.21 -4.55
CA LYS A 454 -33.30 14.21 -4.93
C LYS A 454 -33.56 14.18 -6.44
N GLU A 455 -33.74 15.33 -7.06
CA GLU A 455 -33.97 15.46 -8.51
C GLU A 455 -32.72 15.11 -9.32
N ILE A 456 -31.53 15.34 -8.77
CA ILE A 456 -30.25 14.93 -9.37
C ILE A 456 -30.15 13.41 -9.41
N LYS A 457 -30.46 12.73 -8.30
CA LYS A 457 -30.54 11.26 -8.24
C LYS A 457 -31.57 10.72 -9.23
N GLU A 458 -32.78 11.30 -9.28
CA GLU A 458 -33.82 10.88 -10.22
C GLU A 458 -33.43 11.12 -11.70
N LYS A 459 -32.67 12.18 -12.00
CA LYS A 459 -32.23 12.50 -13.37
C LYS A 459 -31.11 11.57 -13.86
N LEU A 460 -30.11 11.30 -13.01
CA LEU A 460 -29.02 10.36 -13.30
C LEU A 460 -29.53 8.93 -13.51
N GLU A 461 -30.45 8.48 -12.64
CA GLU A 461 -31.14 7.18 -12.80
C GLU A 461 -31.85 7.06 -14.17
N ASN A 462 -32.45 8.16 -14.64
CA ASN A 462 -33.15 8.20 -15.92
C ASN A 462 -32.20 8.28 -17.13
N GLU A 463 -31.09 9.01 -17.03
CA GLU A 463 -30.08 9.11 -18.09
C GLU A 463 -29.33 7.79 -18.31
N ILE A 464 -29.03 7.05 -17.25
CA ILE A 464 -28.45 5.70 -17.31
C ILE A 464 -29.45 4.68 -17.91
N ARG A 465 -30.74 4.78 -17.59
CA ARG A 465 -31.82 4.02 -18.26
C ARG A 465 -31.99 4.40 -19.74
N PHE A 466 -31.74 5.65 -20.10
CA PHE A 466 -31.84 6.12 -21.48
C PHE A 466 -30.64 5.68 -22.34
N ALA A 467 -29.43 5.68 -21.79
CA ALA A 467 -28.23 5.15 -22.45
C ALA A 467 -28.34 3.63 -22.71
N SER A 468 -28.95 2.88 -21.79
CA SER A 468 -29.23 1.45 -21.99
C SER A 468 -30.34 1.19 -23.04
N SER A 469 -31.39 2.02 -23.10
CA SER A 469 -32.52 1.84 -24.04
C SER A 469 -32.26 2.32 -25.49
N THR A 470 -31.38 3.32 -25.70
CA THR A 470 -31.05 3.84 -27.03
C THR A 470 -30.14 2.92 -27.85
N SER A 471 -29.52 1.92 -27.22
CA SER A 471 -28.70 0.90 -27.91
C SER A 471 -29.50 -0.25 -28.53
N ASN A 472 -30.80 -0.39 -28.23
CA ASN A 472 -31.70 -1.38 -28.84
C ASN A 472 -32.30 -0.94 -30.20
N LYS A 473 -31.74 0.09 -30.85
CA LYS A 473 -32.19 0.59 -32.17
C LYS A 473 -31.15 0.53 -33.29
N LYS A 474 -30.21 -0.41 -33.20
CA LYS A 474 -29.45 -0.89 -34.37
C LYS A 474 -29.42 -2.41 -34.35
N GLU A 475 -30.52 -3.00 -34.82
CA GLU A 475 -30.50 -4.29 -35.54
C GLU A 475 -30.21 -4.04 -37.01
#